data_AF-A0A969JNM8-F1
#
_entry.id   AF-A0A969JNM8-F1
#
_cell.length_a   1.000
_cell.length_b   1.000
_cell.length_c   1.000
_cell.angle_alpha   90.00
_cell.angle_beta   90.00
_cell.angle_gamma   90.00
#
_symmetry.space_group_name_H-M   'P 1'
#
loop_
_entity.id
_entity.type
_entity.pdbx_description
1 polymer ?
#
loop_
_entity_poly.entity_id
_entity_poly.type
_entity_poly.pdbx_seq_one_letter_code
_entity_poly.pdbx_strand_id
1 'polypeptide(L)'
;MVKKFKNILLLFLTSITLTVAAQSNDSTIVVGEPLIYKKDTLFYIHSKFGPFKPHERVLAIEKRINSVVDVSDFDPDSLFVADFENSTDVMWRDIVLFSLTNGDAEVIGNRE
;
A
#
# COMPACT_ATOMS: atom_id res chain seq x y z
N MET A 1 38.88 -23.81 46.36
CA MET A 1 39.55 -22.92 45.40
C MET A 1 38.55 -22.61 44.29
N VAL A 2 37.92 -21.43 44.38
CA VAL A 2 36.77 -21.01 43.57
C VAL A 2 37.23 -19.95 42.57
N LYS A 3 36.49 -19.85 41.44
CA LYS A 3 36.42 -18.76 40.45
C LYS A 3 37.46 -18.82 39.33
N LYS A 4 37.06 -19.32 38.15
CA LYS A 4 37.34 -18.70 36.82
C LYS A 4 36.32 -19.10 35.72
N PHE A 5 35.03 -19.22 36.04
CA PHE A 5 33.97 -19.47 35.05
C PHE A 5 32.94 -18.32 34.99
N LYS A 6 33.38 -17.07 35.20
CA LYS A 6 32.50 -15.89 35.20
C LYS A 6 32.75 -14.92 34.03
N ASN A 7 33.49 -15.34 33.00
CA ASN A 7 33.95 -14.42 31.94
C ASN A 7 33.49 -14.79 30.52
N ILE A 8 32.56 -15.74 30.36
CA ILE A 8 31.98 -16.08 29.04
C ILE A 8 30.50 -15.68 28.94
N LEU A 9 29.86 -15.26 30.05
CA LEU A 9 28.49 -14.73 30.04
C LEU A 9 28.44 -13.19 29.84
N LEU A 10 29.59 -12.52 29.79
CA LEU A 10 29.69 -11.05 29.70
C LEU A 10 30.15 -10.56 28.30
N LEU A 11 29.93 -11.36 27.26
CA LEU A 11 30.22 -10.98 25.87
C LEU A 11 28.98 -10.96 24.96
N PHE A 12 27.82 -11.42 25.47
CA PHE A 12 26.54 -11.35 24.74
C PHE A 12 25.63 -10.20 25.17
N LEU A 13 25.93 -9.49 26.26
CA LEU A 13 25.11 -8.38 26.76
C LEU A 13 25.49 -6.99 26.23
N THR A 14 26.55 -6.86 25.43
CA THR A 14 27.05 -5.54 24.98
C THR A 14 26.83 -5.24 23.49
N SER A 15 26.06 -6.06 22.77
CA SER A 15 25.82 -5.84 21.33
C SER A 15 24.41 -5.34 20.98
N ILE A 16 23.52 -5.13 21.96
CA ILE A 16 22.18 -4.55 21.71
C ILE A 16 22.21 -3.06 22.04
N THR A 17 23.04 -2.31 21.32
CA THR A 17 22.77 -0.91 21.03
C THR A 17 23.00 -0.69 19.55
N LEU A 18 22.26 -1.42 18.71
CA LEU A 18 21.98 -0.89 17.39
C LEU A 18 21.01 0.27 17.59
N THR A 19 21.57 1.47 17.44
CA THR A 19 20.88 2.70 17.09
C THR A 19 19.49 2.45 16.52
N VAL A 20 18.45 2.78 17.30
CA VAL A 20 17.20 3.24 16.69
C VAL A 20 17.57 4.52 15.98
N ALA A 21 17.95 4.42 14.71
CA ALA A 21 17.78 5.56 13.82
C ALA A 21 16.27 5.80 13.81
N ALA A 22 15.83 6.81 14.56
CA ALA A 22 14.51 7.37 14.37
C ALA A 22 14.42 7.70 12.88
N GLN A 23 13.63 6.93 12.13
CA GLN A 23 13.38 7.22 10.72
C GLN A 23 12.91 8.68 10.68
N SER A 24 13.57 9.51 9.88
CA SER A 24 13.09 10.86 9.63
C SER A 24 11.65 10.70 9.16
N ASN A 25 10.71 11.34 9.84
CA ASN A 25 9.34 11.47 9.37
C ASN A 25 9.43 12.24 8.06
N ASP A 26 9.59 11.52 6.96
CA ASP A 26 9.47 12.05 5.62
C ASP A 26 7.98 12.36 5.50
N SER A 27 7.63 13.60 5.79
CA SER A 27 6.33 14.17 5.40
C SER A 27 6.35 14.25 3.88
N THR A 28 6.27 13.10 3.22
CA THR A 28 6.12 13.01 1.78
C THR A 28 4.88 13.80 1.44
N ILE A 29 5.04 14.92 0.74
CA ILE A 29 3.91 15.53 0.05
C ILE A 29 3.45 14.47 -0.96
N VAL A 30 2.39 13.76 -0.61
CA VAL A 30 1.75 12.80 -1.52
C VAL A 30 0.90 13.62 -2.46
N VAL A 31 1.40 13.85 -3.68
CA VAL A 31 0.68 14.58 -4.73
C VAL A 31 -0.33 13.63 -5.34
N GLY A 32 -1.45 13.33 -4.66
CA GLY A 32 -2.48 12.42 -5.16
C GLY A 32 -3.73 12.42 -4.29
N GLU A 33 -4.82 11.91 -4.86
CA GLU A 33 -6.10 11.78 -4.15
C GLU A 33 -6.15 10.41 -3.46
N PRO A 34 -6.36 10.34 -2.13
CA PRO A 34 -6.37 9.08 -1.41
C PRO A 34 -7.65 8.30 -1.70
N LEU A 35 -7.51 7.00 -1.99
CA LEU A 35 -8.63 6.07 -1.98
C LEU A 35 -8.82 5.50 -0.57
N ILE A 36 -9.94 5.82 0.09
CA ILE A 36 -10.16 5.46 1.49
C ILE A 36 -11.22 4.36 1.60
N TYR A 37 -10.90 3.30 2.34
CA TYR A 37 -11.84 2.25 2.70
C TYR A 37 -11.74 1.92 4.19
N LYS A 38 -12.90 1.83 4.89
CA LYS A 38 -12.96 1.53 6.33
C LYS A 38 -11.97 2.34 7.21
N LYS A 39 -11.78 3.62 6.88
CA LYS A 39 -10.87 4.57 7.55
C LYS A 39 -9.37 4.31 7.32
N ASP A 40 -9.03 3.41 6.40
CA ASP A 40 -7.66 3.19 5.96
C ASP A 40 -7.48 3.68 4.51
N THR A 41 -6.27 4.14 4.18
CA THR A 41 -5.93 4.54 2.81
C THR A 41 -5.38 3.35 2.06
N LEU A 42 -6.08 2.90 1.02
CA LEU A 42 -5.64 1.74 0.24
C LEU A 42 -4.47 2.12 -0.68
N PHE A 43 -4.59 3.24 -1.40
CA PHE A 43 -3.55 3.81 -2.26
C PHE A 43 -3.92 5.23 -2.68
N TYR A 44 -3.03 5.90 -3.41
CA TYR A 44 -3.25 7.23 -3.96
C TYR A 44 -3.42 7.16 -5.48
N ILE A 45 -4.35 7.96 -6.00
CA ILE A 45 -4.57 8.15 -7.43
C ILE A 45 -3.93 9.46 -7.85
N HIS A 46 -3.05 9.36 -8.83
CA HIS A 46 -2.21 10.48 -9.25
C HIS A 46 -2.60 11.00 -10.63
N SER A 47 -2.93 10.08 -11.55
CA SER A 47 -3.15 10.42 -12.95
C SER A 47 -4.62 10.63 -13.26
N LYS A 48 -4.89 11.39 -14.33
CA LYS A 48 -6.21 11.42 -14.97
C LYS A 48 -6.42 10.14 -15.77
N PHE A 49 -7.67 9.72 -15.92
CA PHE A 49 -8.05 8.60 -16.79
C PHE A 49 -9.09 9.08 -17.79
N GLY A 50 -8.69 9.25 -19.05
CA GLY A 50 -9.55 9.89 -20.05
C GLY A 50 -10.03 11.27 -19.58
N PRO A 51 -11.36 11.53 -19.49
CA PRO A 51 -11.89 12.79 -19.00
C PRO A 51 -11.89 12.93 -17.47
N PHE A 52 -11.67 11.84 -16.73
CA PHE A 52 -11.79 11.82 -15.28
C PHE A 52 -10.53 12.33 -14.60
N LYS A 53 -10.70 13.30 -13.71
CA LYS A 53 -9.67 13.79 -12.79
C LYS A 53 -9.41 12.76 -11.67
N PRO A 54 -8.25 12.80 -10.99
CA PRO A 54 -7.94 11.90 -9.88
C PRO A 54 -9.06 11.77 -8.84
N HIS A 55 -9.66 12.89 -8.42
CA HIS A 55 -10.75 12.91 -7.45
C HIS A 55 -12.00 12.17 -7.95
N GLU A 56 -12.37 12.37 -9.23
CA GLU A 56 -13.52 11.70 -9.83
C GLU A 56 -13.30 10.19 -9.95
N ARG A 57 -12.04 9.77 -10.20
CA ARG A 57 -11.65 8.36 -10.18
C ARG A 57 -11.80 7.78 -8.78
N VAL A 58 -11.29 8.45 -7.74
CA VAL A 58 -11.45 8.03 -6.33
C VAL A 58 -12.94 7.78 -6.02
N LEU A 59 -13.80 8.76 -6.27
CA LEU A 59 -15.24 8.63 -6.00
C LEU A 59 -15.90 7.46 -6.75
N ALA A 60 -15.54 7.26 -8.02
CA ALA A 60 -16.07 6.16 -8.81
C ALA A 60 -15.63 4.78 -8.27
N ILE A 61 -14.37 4.68 -7.82
CA ILE A 61 -13.78 3.46 -7.29
C ILE A 61 -14.35 3.15 -5.91
N GLU A 62 -14.42 4.13 -5.00
CA GLU A 62 -15.04 3.94 -3.68
C GLU A 62 -16.48 3.45 -3.79
N LYS A 63 -17.26 4.06 -4.70
CA LYS A 63 -18.63 3.63 -4.97
C LYS A 63 -18.69 2.18 -5.44
N ARG A 64 -17.76 1.76 -6.31
CA ARG A 64 -17.72 0.38 -6.82
C ARG A 64 -17.29 -0.62 -5.75
N ILE A 65 -16.26 -0.30 -4.98
CA ILE A 65 -15.81 -1.12 -3.84
C ILE A 65 -16.98 -1.32 -2.88
N ASN A 66 -17.66 -0.24 -2.46
CA ASN A 66 -18.81 -0.32 -1.55
C ASN A 66 -19.93 -1.19 -2.14
N SER A 67 -20.24 -1.06 -3.43
CA SER A 67 -21.28 -1.89 -4.07
C SER A 67 -20.97 -3.39 -4.09
N VAL A 68 -19.68 -3.77 -4.04
CA VAL A 68 -19.23 -5.17 -4.07
C VAL A 68 -19.00 -5.72 -2.68
N VAL A 69 -18.51 -4.92 -1.73
CA VAL A 69 -18.25 -5.38 -0.36
C VAL A 69 -19.49 -5.39 0.53
N ASP A 70 -20.52 -4.61 0.19
CA ASP A 70 -21.76 -4.53 0.98
C ASP A 70 -22.77 -5.63 0.59
N VAL A 71 -22.52 -6.40 -0.48
CA VAL A 71 -23.30 -7.62 -0.79
C VAL A 71 -22.81 -8.80 0.06
N SER A 72 -23.76 -9.63 0.50
CA SER A 72 -23.54 -10.71 1.47
C SER A 72 -22.61 -11.83 0.97
N ASP A 73 -22.28 -11.85 -0.32
CA ASP A 73 -21.46 -12.88 -0.97
C ASP A 73 -20.06 -12.40 -1.33
N PHE A 74 -19.62 -11.25 -0.78
CA PHE A 74 -18.25 -10.80 -0.92
C PHE A 74 -17.28 -11.85 -0.35
N ASP A 75 -16.43 -12.36 -1.23
CA ASP A 75 -15.36 -13.27 -0.90
C ASP A 75 -14.02 -12.63 -1.32
N PRO A 76 -13.12 -12.33 -0.37
CA PRO A 76 -11.83 -11.71 -0.67
C PRO A 76 -10.91 -12.63 -1.49
N ASP A 77 -11.06 -13.95 -1.43
CA ASP A 77 -10.25 -14.90 -2.21
C ASP A 77 -10.61 -14.87 -3.70
N SER A 78 -11.75 -14.25 -4.04
CA SER A 78 -12.18 -13.99 -5.42
C SER A 78 -11.53 -12.74 -6.04
N LEU A 79 -10.67 -12.02 -5.30
CA LEU A 79 -9.90 -10.89 -5.81
C LEU A 79 -8.67 -11.38 -6.58
N PHE A 80 -8.46 -10.84 -7.77
CA PHE A 80 -7.26 -11.11 -8.56
C PHE A 80 -6.88 -9.90 -9.42
N VAL A 81 -5.68 -9.96 -9.97
CA VAL A 81 -5.13 -8.90 -10.81
C VAL A 81 -5.03 -9.41 -12.25
N ALA A 82 -5.39 -8.56 -13.21
CA ALA A 82 -5.24 -8.82 -14.63
C ALA A 82 -4.40 -7.69 -15.27
N ASP A 83 -3.26 -8.06 -15.84
CA ASP A 83 -2.36 -7.10 -16.49
C ASP A 83 -2.71 -6.89 -17.96
N PHE A 84 -2.67 -5.63 -18.37
CA PHE A 84 -2.84 -5.16 -19.73
C PHE A 84 -1.65 -4.27 -20.11
N GLU A 85 -1.57 -3.88 -21.38
CA GLU A 85 -0.43 -3.12 -21.92
C GLU A 85 -0.14 -1.82 -21.16
N ASN A 86 -1.19 -1.10 -20.73
CA ASN A 86 -1.07 0.23 -20.10
C ASN A 86 -1.77 0.33 -18.74
N SER A 87 -2.26 -0.80 -18.23
CA SER A 87 -3.00 -0.83 -16.98
C SER A 87 -2.96 -2.20 -16.32
N THR A 88 -3.16 -2.18 -15.02
CA THR A 88 -3.37 -3.36 -14.20
C THR A 88 -4.76 -3.24 -13.59
N ASP A 89 -5.63 -4.20 -13.90
CA ASP A 89 -6.99 -4.22 -13.39
C ASP A 89 -7.06 -5.06 -12.12
N VAL A 90 -7.72 -4.52 -11.10
CA VAL A 90 -8.12 -5.26 -9.91
C VAL A 90 -9.54 -5.76 -10.11
N MET A 91 -9.69 -7.07 -10.06
CA MET A 91 -10.88 -7.81 -10.44
C MET A 91 -11.51 -8.46 -9.21
N TRP A 92 -12.84 -8.51 -9.16
CA TRP A 92 -13.59 -9.39 -8.28
C TRP A 92 -14.52 -10.25 -9.14
N ARG A 93 -14.25 -11.55 -9.21
CA ARG A 93 -14.91 -12.46 -10.18
C ARG A 93 -14.81 -11.89 -11.62
N ASP A 94 -15.93 -11.52 -12.21
CA ASP A 94 -16.06 -10.97 -13.56
C ASP A 94 -16.21 -9.43 -13.58
N ILE A 95 -16.12 -8.77 -12.42
CA ILE A 95 -16.31 -7.32 -12.27
C ILE A 95 -14.97 -6.62 -12.07
N VAL A 96 -14.67 -5.64 -12.93
CA VAL A 96 -13.52 -4.73 -12.74
C VAL A 96 -13.84 -3.76 -11.61
N LEU A 97 -13.16 -3.92 -10.47
CA LEU A 97 -13.27 -2.99 -9.35
C LEU A 97 -12.64 -1.65 -9.70
N PHE A 98 -11.40 -1.68 -10.22
CA PHE A 98 -10.70 -0.50 -10.70
C PHE A 98 -9.49 -0.87 -11.55
N SER A 99 -9.05 0.08 -12.38
CA SER A 99 -7.85 -0.01 -13.20
C SER A 99 -6.80 0.97 -12.70
N LEU A 100 -5.60 0.47 -12.43
CA LEU A 100 -4.40 1.26 -12.17
C LEU A 100 -3.65 1.47 -13.48
N THR A 101 -3.28 2.70 -13.79
CA THR A 101 -2.51 3.01 -15.00
C THR A 101 -1.02 3.12 -14.70
N ASN A 102 -0.18 3.01 -15.72
CA ASN A 102 1.25 3.29 -15.59
C ASN A 102 1.51 4.69 -15.03
N GLY A 103 0.67 5.68 -15.36
CA GLY A 103 0.77 7.04 -14.81
C GLY A 103 0.44 7.13 -13.31
N ASP A 104 -0.28 6.16 -12.74
CA ASP A 104 -0.47 6.05 -11.29
C ASP A 104 0.79 5.50 -10.60
N ALA A 105 1.58 4.66 -11.29
CA ALA A 105 2.84 4.09 -10.78
C ALA A 105 4.05 5.04 -10.94
N GLU A 106 4.06 5.86 -12.00
CA GLU A 106 5.20 6.73 -12.35
C GLU A 106 5.55 7.75 -11.25
N VAL A 107 4.56 8.22 -10.48
CA VAL A 107 4.78 9.19 -9.39
C VAL A 107 5.61 8.64 -8.24
N ILE A 108 5.63 7.30 -8.05
CA ILE A 108 6.47 6.65 -7.04
C ILE A 108 7.88 6.38 -7.59
N GLY A 109 8.01 6.09 -8.89
CA GLY A 109 9.28 5.70 -9.53
C GLY A 109 10.29 6.83 -9.77
N ASN A 110 9.86 8.10 -9.76
CA ASN A 110 10.75 9.26 -9.99
C ASN A 110 11.38 9.82 -8.71
N ARG A 111 11.44 9.03 -7.62
CA ARG A 111 12.04 9.41 -6.33
C ARG A 111 13.38 8.67 -6.06
N GLU A 112 14.23 8.55 -7.07
CA GLU A 112 15.64 8.13 -6.90
C GLU A 112 16.58 9.32 -6.74
#